data_AF-A0A7W1Z3B5-F1
#
_entry.id   AF-A0A7W1Z3B5-F1
#
_cell.length_a   1.000
_cell.length_b   1.000
_cell.length_c   1.000
_cell.angle_alpha   90.00
_cell.angle_beta   90.00
_cell.angle_gamma   90.00
#
_symmetry.space_group_name_H-M   'P 1'
#
loop_
_entity.id
_entity.type
_entity.pdbx_description
1 polymer ?
#
loop_
_entity_poly.entity_id
_entity_poly.type
_entity_poly.pdbx_seq_one_letter_code
_entity_poly.pdbx_strand_id
1 'polypeptide(L)' 'VIGLNQGTTQLLTARVEGVPKFLGSPGTTKGMQSFQIKDIILARE' A
#
# COMPACT_ATOMS: atom_id res chain seq x y z
N VAL A 1 -21.20 -2.71 9.32
CA VAL A 1 -20.09 -3.11 8.43
C VAL A 1 -19.88 -1.99 7.42
N ILE A 2 -18.64 -1.57 7.18
CA ILE A 2 -18.31 -0.52 6.19
C ILE A 2 -17.67 -1.22 5.00
N GLY A 3 -18.29 -1.12 3.82
CA GLY A 3 -17.70 -1.60 2.57
C GLY A 3 -16.68 -0.60 2.05
N LEU A 4 -15.50 -1.08 1.67
CA LEU A 4 -14.46 -0.25 1.05
C LEU A 4 -14.53 -0.41 -0.47
N ASN A 5 -14.26 0.68 -1.20
CA ASN A 5 -14.02 0.62 -2.64
C ASN A 5 -12.58 0.17 -2.94
N GLN A 6 -12.22 -1.02 -2.44
CA GLN A 6 -10.90 -1.63 -2.60
C GLN A 6 -11.07 -3.15 -2.68
N GLY A 7 -10.56 -3.76 -3.75
CA GLY A 7 -10.59 -5.22 -3.92
C GLY A 7 -9.62 -5.92 -2.97
N THR A 8 -9.93 -7.17 -2.59
CA THR A 8 -9.08 -7.97 -1.67
C THR A 8 -7.72 -8.35 -2.27
N THR A 9 -7.59 -8.35 -3.60
CA THR A 9 -6.36 -8.66 -4.33
C THR A 9 -5.67 -7.40 -4.89
N GLN A 10 -6.30 -6.24 -4.77
CA GLN A 10 -5.80 -4.99 -5.31
C GLN A 10 -4.71 -4.43 -4.38
N LEU A 11 -3.60 -3.96 -4.98
CA LEU A 11 -2.53 -3.30 -4.22
C LEU A 11 -3.03 -2.02 -3.56
N LEU A 12 -2.49 -1.74 -2.38
CA LEU A 12 -2.71 -0.55 -1.61
C LEU A 12 -1.68 0.52 -1.97
N THR A 13 -2.09 1.79 -1.92
CA THR A 13 -1.21 2.94 -2.15
C THR A 13 -0.72 3.48 -0.82
N ALA A 14 0.59 3.39 -0.56
CA ALA A 14 1.21 4.04 0.59
C ALA A 14 1.63 5.47 0.25
N ARG A 15 1.31 6.39 1.17
CA ARG A 15 1.63 7.81 1.06
C ARG A 15 2.70 8.18 2.08
N VAL A 16 3.73 8.90 1.64
CA VAL A 16 4.75 9.51 2.51
C VAL A 16 4.48 11.01 2.49
N GLU A 17 4.24 11.59 3.67
CA GLU A 17 3.91 13.01 3.81
C GLU A 17 2.70 13.45 2.94
N GLY A 18 1.72 12.55 2.78
CA GLY A 18 0.53 12.78 1.96
C GLY A 18 0.72 12.51 0.46
N VAL A 19 1.96 12.31 -0.01
CA VAL A 19 2.28 12.05 -1.42
C VAL A 19 2.33 10.54 -1.69
N PRO A 20 1.60 10.01 -2.68
CA PRO A 20 1.73 8.61 -3.11
C PRO A 20 3.16 8.28 -3.53
N LYS A 21 3.77 7.25 -2.92
CA LYS A 21 5.15 6.83 -3.22
C LYS A 21 5.26 5.35 -3.54
N PHE A 22 4.40 4.50 -2.99
CA PHE A 22 4.54 3.04 -3.15
C PHE A 22 3.20 2.36 -3.40
N LEU A 23 3.26 1.27 -4.17
CA LEU A 23 2.21 0.26 -4.25
C LEU A 23 2.67 -1.00 -3.55
N GLY A 24 1.77 -1.64 -2.82
CA GLY A 24 2.12 -2.83 -2.05
C GLY A 24 0.93 -3.59 -1.49
N SER A 25 1.22 -4.64 -0.74
CA SER A 25 0.21 -5.47 -0.09
C SER A 25 0.47 -5.55 1.42
N PRO A 26 -0.59 -5.66 2.24
CA PRO A 26 -0.43 -5.92 3.65
C PRO A 26 0.24 -7.29 3.85
N GLY A 27 1.10 -7.36 4.85
CA GLY A 27 1.80 -8.57 5.26
C GLY A 27 1.96 -8.61 6.77
N THR A 28 2.71 -9.60 7.23
CA THR A 28 3.13 -9.69 8.63
C THR A 28 4.62 -9.95 8.70
N THR A 29 5.29 -9.25 9.61
CA THR A 29 6.71 -9.43 9.89
C THR A 29 6.89 -9.49 11.41
N LYS A 30 7.42 -10.62 11.92
CA LYS A 30 7.63 -10.83 13.37
C LYS A 30 6.34 -10.64 14.20
N GLY A 31 5.20 -11.08 13.68
CA GLY A 31 3.89 -10.95 14.35
C GLY A 31 3.28 -9.54 14.29
N MET A 32 3.94 -8.58 13.64
CA MET A 32 3.44 -7.21 13.47
C MET A 32 2.92 -7.00 12.05
N GLN A 33 1.86 -6.19 11.91
CA GLN A 33 1.39 -5.77 10.60
C GLN A 33 2.49 -5.03 9.85
N SER A 34 2.71 -5.40 8.59
CA SER A 34 3.69 -4.78 7.72
C SER A 34 3.09 -4.47 6.35
N PHE A 35 3.85 -3.74 5.55
CA PHE A 35 3.49 -3.38 4.18
C PHE A 35 4.63 -3.80 3.25
N GLN A 36 4.38 -4.75 2.35
CA GLN A 36 5.36 -5.19 1.38
C GLN A 36 5.26 -4.33 0.12
N ILE A 37 6.31 -3.55 -0.12
CA ILE A 37 6.43 -2.71 -1.32
C ILE A 37 6.64 -3.62 -2.54
N LYS A 38 5.84 -3.41 -3.59
CA LYS A 38 5.96 -4.09 -4.89
C LYS A 38 6.38 -3.15 -6.00
N ASP A 39 5.99 -1.88 -5.91
CA ASP A 39 6.31 -0.86 -6.90
C ASP A 39 6.52 0.51 -6.24
N ILE A 40 7.34 1.34 -6.88
CA ILE A 40 7.61 2.73 -6.49
C ILE A 40 6.93 3.63 -7.53
N ILE A 41 6.05 4.50 -7.06
CA ILE A 41 5.41 5.51 -7.90
C ILE A 41 6.42 6.62 -8.14
N LEU A 42 7.21 6.50 -9.21
CA LEU A 42 8.09 7.56 -9.67
C LEU A 42 7.22 8.74 -10.17
N ALA A 43 7.38 9.91 -9.57
CA ALA A 43 6.85 11.13 -10.15
C ALA A 43 7.56 11.32 -11.50
N ARG A 44 6.80 11.37 -12.60
CA ARG A 44 7.34 11.91 -13.85
C ARG A 44 7.67 13.38 -13.56
N GLU A 45 8.93 13.75 -13.80
CA GLU A 45 9.40 15.14 -13.78
C GLU A 45 8.59 16.01 -14.75
#